data_AF-A0A8T2Y2N4-F1
#
_entry.id   AF-A0A8T2Y2N4-F1
#
_cell.length_a   1.000
_cell.length_b   1.000
_cell.length_c   1.000
_cell.angle_alpha   90.00
_cell.angle_beta   90.00
_cell.angle_gamma   90.00
#
_symmetry.space_group_name_H-M   'P 1'
#
loop_
_entity.id
_entity.type
_entity.pdbx_description
1 polymer ?
#
loop_
_entity_poly.entity_id
_entity_poly.type
_entity_poly.pdbx_seq_one_letter_code
_entity_poly.pdbx_strand_id
1 'polypeptide(L)'
;MASSHLLCNTFHFQPSCNLSSKSNISSFKARGPFSFCQQLQFPKTPVVKATGKKVELVYDPDGRINNLADEVDKQAPLSRLTLFSPCKVNVFLRITSKREDGYHDLASLFHVISLGDVIKFSLSPSKSIDRLSTNVSGVPLTEDNLIIKALNLYRKRTGTDNFFWIHLDKKVPTGAGLGGGSSNAATALWAANQFSGCLATENELQEWSSEIGSDIPFFFSHGAAYCTGRGEIVQDIPSLVPLDKPMVLIKPPQACSTAEVYKRFQLDKTSQADPLTLLEKISRNGISQDVCINDLEPPAFEVLPSLKRLKQRIAAAGRRQYDAVFMSGSGSTIVGIGSPDPPQFIYDEDEYQDVFMSEANFINREANQWYQQPGSSSTICDSPPEFACSIE
;
A
#
# COMPACT_ATOMS: atom_id res chain seq x y z
N MET A 1 -37.13 -18.02 47.74
CA MET A 1 -37.31 -18.60 46.39
C MET A 1 -36.16 -19.55 46.15
N ALA A 2 -36.45 -20.73 45.58
CA ALA A 2 -35.80 -21.99 45.86
C ALA A 2 -34.28 -22.10 45.56
N SER A 3 -33.64 -22.94 46.37
CA SER A 3 -32.26 -23.41 46.34
C SER A 3 -32.21 -24.88 45.88
N SER A 4 -31.00 -25.35 45.55
CA SER A 4 -30.41 -26.69 45.75
C SER A 4 -30.29 -27.72 44.59
N HIS A 5 -29.01 -28.01 44.26
CA HIS A 5 -28.32 -29.34 44.21
C HIS A 5 -28.76 -30.42 43.17
N LEU A 6 -27.94 -31.31 42.57
CA LEU A 6 -26.49 -31.58 42.36
C LEU A 6 -26.41 -32.91 41.52
N LEU A 7 -25.21 -33.24 40.99
CA LEU A 7 -24.71 -34.55 40.45
C LEU A 7 -24.95 -34.84 38.95
N CYS A 8 -23.96 -34.89 38.04
CA CYS A 8 -22.69 -35.66 37.94
C CYS A 8 -22.88 -37.07 37.35
N ASN A 9 -22.33 -37.32 36.14
CA ASN A 9 -21.62 -38.57 35.84
C ASN A 9 -20.72 -38.46 34.59
N THR A 10 -19.44 -38.68 34.83
CA THR A 10 -18.33 -39.03 33.92
C THR A 10 -18.50 -40.41 33.31
N PHE A 11 -18.01 -40.63 32.07
CA PHE A 11 -17.27 -41.86 31.71
C PHE A 11 -16.29 -41.62 30.55
N HIS A 12 -15.01 -41.85 30.85
CA HIS A 12 -13.93 -42.15 29.91
C HIS A 12 -14.15 -43.53 29.27
N PHE A 13 -13.71 -43.76 28.01
CA PHE A 13 -12.65 -44.74 27.68
C PHE A 13 -12.23 -44.70 26.20
N GLN A 14 -10.98 -45.12 25.98
CA GLN A 14 -10.07 -44.99 24.84
C GLN A 14 -10.36 -45.86 23.58
N PRO A 15 -9.59 -45.65 22.48
CA PRO A 15 -9.83 -46.26 21.16
C PRO A 15 -9.04 -47.57 20.95
N SER A 16 -9.53 -48.44 20.06
CA SER A 16 -8.77 -49.59 19.56
C SER A 16 -9.15 -50.00 18.12
N CYS A 17 -8.16 -49.91 17.25
CA CYS A 17 -7.69 -50.91 16.26
C CYS A 17 -8.68 -51.69 15.36
N ASN A 18 -8.57 -51.39 14.06
CA ASN A 18 -8.09 -52.29 12.97
C ASN A 18 -8.91 -53.48 12.41
N LEU A 19 -8.84 -53.54 11.06
CA LEU A 19 -8.89 -54.67 10.10
C LEU A 19 -10.22 -55.12 9.43
N SER A 20 -10.31 -54.75 8.14
CA SER A 20 -10.44 -55.60 6.93
C SER A 20 -11.66 -56.50 6.69
N SER A 21 -12.30 -56.36 5.52
CA SER A 21 -12.27 -57.37 4.41
C SER A 21 -13.12 -56.87 3.22
N LYS A 22 -12.52 -56.73 2.04
CA LYS A 22 -12.59 -57.60 0.83
C LYS A 22 -13.85 -57.44 -0.04
N SER A 23 -13.65 -56.92 -1.25
CA SER A 23 -14.18 -57.53 -2.47
C SER A 23 -13.24 -57.25 -3.65
N ASN A 24 -12.66 -58.33 -4.16
CA ASN A 24 -11.81 -58.42 -5.36
C ASN A 24 -12.66 -58.40 -6.65
N ILE A 25 -12.05 -57.93 -7.74
CA ILE A 25 -11.98 -58.51 -9.12
C ILE A 25 -11.10 -57.51 -9.90
N SER A 26 -9.77 -57.70 -9.99
CA SER A 26 -9.01 -58.39 -11.07
C SER A 26 -9.35 -57.91 -12.49
N SER A 27 -8.44 -57.63 -13.41
CA SER A 27 -6.96 -57.59 -13.46
C SER A 27 -6.60 -57.25 -14.91
N PHE A 28 -5.71 -56.29 -15.16
CA PHE A 28 -4.82 -56.33 -16.32
C PHE A 28 -3.47 -55.72 -15.94
N LYS A 29 -2.42 -56.53 -16.08
CA LYS A 29 -1.02 -56.20 -15.79
C LYS A 29 -0.47 -55.23 -16.85
N ALA A 30 0.21 -54.18 -16.43
CA ALA A 30 1.24 -53.50 -17.23
C ALA A 30 2.49 -53.29 -16.38
N ARG A 31 3.64 -53.52 -16.99
CA ARG A 31 4.98 -53.62 -16.40
C ARG A 31 5.57 -52.23 -16.09
N GLY A 32 6.27 -52.13 -14.96
CA GLY A 32 7.48 -51.31 -14.79
C GLY A 32 7.32 -49.80 -14.57
N PRO A 33 8.18 -49.17 -13.75
CA PRO A 33 7.97 -47.80 -13.26
C PRO A 33 8.50 -46.76 -14.26
N PHE A 34 7.66 -45.81 -14.67
CA PHE A 34 8.12 -44.59 -15.33
C PHE A 34 8.27 -43.48 -14.30
N SER A 35 9.51 -43.27 -13.84
CA SER A 35 9.94 -42.01 -13.25
C SER A 35 10.01 -40.96 -14.35
N PHE A 36 9.03 -40.06 -14.41
CA PHE A 36 9.15 -38.86 -15.24
C PHE A 36 9.93 -37.80 -14.46
N CYS A 37 11.25 -38.01 -14.41
CA CYS A 37 12.22 -36.97 -14.14
C CYS A 37 12.46 -36.26 -15.48
N GLN A 38 11.68 -35.21 -15.77
CA GLN A 38 12.04 -34.28 -16.84
C GLN A 38 12.75 -33.08 -16.21
N GLN A 39 14.06 -33.23 -16.07
CA GLN A 39 14.96 -32.10 -16.17
C GLN A 39 14.66 -31.37 -17.49
N LEU A 40 14.02 -30.21 -17.41
CA LEU A 40 14.04 -29.25 -18.51
C LEU A 40 15.48 -28.77 -18.65
N GLN A 41 16.24 -29.48 -19.49
CA GLN A 41 17.54 -29.02 -19.95
C GLN A 41 17.30 -27.85 -20.91
N PHE A 42 17.61 -26.64 -20.46
CA PHE A 42 17.66 -25.48 -21.34
C PHE A 42 18.75 -25.72 -22.40
N PRO A 43 18.46 -25.57 -23.70
CA PRO A 43 19.48 -25.69 -24.73
C PRO A 43 20.53 -24.60 -24.52
N LYS A 44 21.81 -24.99 -24.55
CA LYS A 44 22.94 -24.06 -24.59
C LYS A 44 22.76 -23.12 -25.78
N THR A 45 22.89 -21.83 -25.51
CA THR A 45 22.83 -20.74 -26.48
C THR A 45 23.80 -21.00 -27.64
N PRO A 46 23.38 -20.91 -28.92
CA PRO A 46 24.32 -20.93 -30.02
C PRO A 46 25.09 -19.60 -30.01
N VAL A 47 26.40 -19.66 -29.78
CA VAL A 47 27.29 -18.51 -29.96
C VAL A 47 27.48 -18.30 -31.45
N VAL A 48 26.71 -17.38 -32.03
CA VAL A 48 26.96 -16.87 -33.38
C VAL A 48 28.03 -15.80 -33.27
N LYS A 49 29.24 -16.10 -33.77
CA LYS A 49 30.28 -15.08 -33.98
C LYS A 49 29.91 -14.24 -35.19
N ALA A 50 29.29 -13.09 -34.95
CA ALA A 50 29.25 -11.97 -35.87
C ALA A 50 30.12 -10.83 -35.30
N THR A 51 30.86 -10.21 -36.20
CA THR A 51 31.80 -9.09 -35.99
C THR A 51 31.33 -8.04 -34.97
N GLY A 52 32.12 -7.86 -33.91
CA GLY A 52 32.30 -6.58 -33.21
C GLY A 52 31.06 -5.82 -32.74
N LYS A 53 30.28 -6.38 -31.81
CA LYS A 53 29.56 -5.68 -30.72
C LYS A 53 28.99 -6.73 -29.77
N LYS A 54 29.36 -6.69 -28.48
CA LYS A 54 28.69 -7.51 -27.44
C LYS A 54 27.27 -6.95 -27.29
N VAL A 55 26.27 -7.66 -27.80
CA VAL A 55 24.85 -7.40 -27.51
C VAL A 55 24.45 -8.37 -26.41
N GLU A 56 24.13 -7.84 -25.23
CA GLU A 56 23.58 -8.61 -24.14
C GLU A 56 22.09 -8.82 -24.42
N LEU A 57 21.72 -10.03 -24.80
CA LEU A 57 20.32 -10.42 -25.00
C LEU A 57 19.71 -10.72 -23.62
N VAL A 58 19.16 -9.69 -22.96
CA VAL A 58 18.32 -9.86 -21.78
C VAL A 58 16.98 -10.42 -22.25
N TYR A 59 16.75 -11.71 -22.02
CA TYR A 59 15.46 -12.34 -22.29
C TYR A 59 14.54 -12.14 -21.09
N ASP A 60 13.63 -11.18 -21.19
CA ASP A 60 12.58 -10.89 -20.20
C ASP A 60 11.22 -11.44 -20.68
N PRO A 61 10.89 -12.69 -20.36
CA PRO A 61 9.63 -13.31 -20.76
C PRO A 61 8.42 -12.62 -20.13
N ASP A 62 8.55 -12.12 -18.90
CA ASP A 62 7.46 -11.45 -18.18
C ASP A 62 7.19 -10.07 -18.80
N GLY A 63 8.23 -9.31 -19.13
CA GLY A 63 8.12 -8.04 -19.87
C GLY A 63 7.50 -8.23 -21.26
N ARG A 64 7.85 -9.31 -21.98
CA ARG A 64 7.26 -9.60 -23.29
C ARG A 64 5.78 -10.01 -23.19
N ILE A 65 5.41 -10.80 -22.18
CA ILE A 65 4.02 -11.15 -21.90
C ILE A 65 3.21 -9.90 -21.54
N ASN A 66 3.77 -9.00 -20.73
CA ASN A 66 3.16 -7.72 -20.38
C ASN A 66 2.94 -6.85 -21.64
N ASN A 67 3.93 -6.71 -22.51
CA ASN A 67 3.79 -5.92 -23.73
C ASN A 67 2.76 -6.51 -24.71
N LEU A 68 2.71 -7.84 -24.83
CA LEU A 68 1.69 -8.53 -25.63
C LEU A 68 0.29 -8.37 -25.03
N ALA A 69 0.19 -8.40 -23.70
CA ALA A 69 -1.03 -8.11 -22.97
C ALA A 69 -1.53 -6.68 -23.26
N ASP A 70 -0.64 -5.69 -23.16
CA ASP A 70 -0.95 -4.28 -23.41
C ASP A 70 -1.39 -4.02 -24.87
N GLU A 71 -0.82 -4.72 -25.86
CA GLU A 71 -1.20 -4.57 -27.28
C GLU A 71 -2.59 -5.15 -27.58
N VAL A 72 -2.99 -6.23 -26.89
CA VAL A 72 -4.32 -6.84 -27.00
C VAL A 72 -5.40 -5.96 -26.33
N ASP A 73 -5.05 -5.24 -25.27
CA ASP A 73 -5.98 -4.38 -24.52
C ASP A 73 -6.42 -3.13 -25.29
N LYS A 74 -5.65 -2.67 -26.29
CA LYS A 74 -6.03 -1.54 -27.15
C LYS A 74 -7.29 -1.80 -28.00
N GLN A 75 -7.78 -3.04 -28.09
CA GLN A 75 -8.87 -3.44 -28.98
C GLN A 75 -10.11 -4.01 -28.26
N ALA A 76 -10.14 -4.05 -26.92
CA ALA A 76 -11.22 -4.70 -26.15
C ALA A 76 -11.98 -3.71 -25.22
N PRO A 77 -13.26 -3.98 -24.86
CA PRO A 77 -13.89 -3.30 -23.73
C PRO A 77 -13.02 -3.49 -22.47
N LEU A 78 -12.88 -2.45 -21.63
CA LEU A 78 -12.01 -2.39 -20.44
C LEU A 78 -11.74 -3.77 -19.80
N SER A 79 -10.73 -4.46 -20.32
CA SER A 79 -10.37 -5.84 -19.95
C SER A 79 -9.27 -5.83 -18.89
N ARG A 80 -8.44 -4.78 -18.93
CA ARG A 80 -7.35 -4.52 -18.01
C ARG A 80 -7.25 -3.04 -17.65
N LEU A 81 -6.71 -2.79 -16.46
CA LEU A 81 -6.44 -1.46 -15.95
C LEU A 81 -5.13 -1.50 -15.16
N THR A 82 -4.21 -0.60 -15.47
CA THR A 82 -2.98 -0.41 -14.69
C THR A 82 -3.08 0.93 -13.97
N LEU A 83 -3.02 0.91 -12.65
CA LEU A 83 -3.16 2.09 -11.80
C LEU A 83 -1.93 2.30 -10.92
N PHE A 84 -1.58 3.57 -10.74
CA PHE A 84 -0.62 3.99 -9.74
C PHE A 84 -1.30 4.05 -8.35
N SER A 85 -0.65 3.50 -7.33
CA SER A 85 -1.11 3.50 -5.95
C SER A 85 -0.12 4.31 -5.11
N PRO A 86 -0.35 5.61 -4.93
CA PRO A 86 0.64 6.51 -4.34
C PRO A 86 0.77 6.32 -2.83
N CYS A 87 1.86 6.79 -2.25
CA CYS A 87 2.02 6.93 -0.80
C CYS A 87 1.51 8.27 -0.30
N LYS A 88 1.55 8.41 1.03
CA LYS A 88 1.35 9.67 1.73
C LYS A 88 2.47 9.93 2.72
N VAL A 89 2.65 11.21 3.07
CA VAL A 89 3.36 11.64 4.27
C VAL A 89 2.43 12.35 5.23
N ASN A 90 2.78 12.31 6.52
CA ASN A 90 2.19 13.14 7.56
C ASN A 90 3.07 14.37 7.77
N VAL A 91 2.70 15.52 7.21
CA VAL A 91 3.48 16.76 7.40
C VAL A 91 3.52 17.13 8.88
N PHE A 92 2.38 17.00 9.56
CA PHE A 92 2.31 16.89 11.01
C PHE A 92 1.31 15.81 11.40
N LEU A 93 1.45 15.24 12.60
CA LEU A 93 0.54 14.29 13.22
C LEU A 93 0.45 14.62 14.71
N ARG A 94 -0.71 15.12 15.14
CA ARG A 94 -1.03 15.39 16.53
C ARG A 94 -2.03 14.37 17.05
N ILE A 95 -1.84 13.86 18.26
CA ILE A 95 -2.84 13.07 18.97
C ILE A 95 -3.58 14.01 19.92
N THR A 96 -4.89 14.15 19.74
CA THR A 96 -5.71 15.17 20.43
C THR A 96 -6.39 14.63 21.68
N SER A 97 -6.84 13.36 21.65
CA SER A 97 -7.50 12.72 22.79
C SER A 97 -7.41 11.19 22.71
N LYS A 98 -7.61 10.53 23.85
CA LYS A 98 -7.84 9.09 23.90
C LYS A 98 -9.35 8.83 23.82
N ARG A 99 -9.74 7.84 23.03
CA ARG A 99 -11.14 7.47 22.80
C ARG A 99 -11.56 6.34 23.73
N GLU A 100 -12.88 6.20 23.92
CA GLU A 100 -13.49 5.12 24.70
C GLU A 100 -13.32 3.75 24.01
N ASP A 101 -13.25 3.72 22.68
CA ASP A 101 -13.07 2.51 21.86
C ASP A 101 -11.64 1.95 21.85
N GLY A 102 -10.73 2.56 22.64
CA GLY A 102 -9.32 2.16 22.73
C GLY A 102 -8.40 2.74 21.66
N TYR A 103 -8.93 3.49 20.69
CA TYR A 103 -8.15 4.26 19.73
C TYR A 103 -7.81 5.66 20.27
N HIS A 104 -7.17 6.47 19.43
CA HIS A 104 -6.86 7.86 19.70
C HIS A 104 -7.46 8.73 18.61
N ASP A 105 -7.99 9.89 19.00
CA ASP A 105 -8.27 10.94 18.05
C ASP A 105 -6.96 11.62 17.66
N LEU A 106 -6.82 11.90 16.38
CA LEU A 106 -5.70 12.57 15.79
C LEU A 106 -6.15 13.75 14.94
N ALA A 107 -5.22 14.65 14.68
CA ALA A 107 -5.32 15.72 13.71
C ALA A 107 -4.01 15.79 12.93
N SER A 108 -4.08 15.71 11.61
CA SER A 108 -2.87 15.56 10.79
C SER A 108 -3.07 16.18 9.41
N LEU A 109 -2.03 16.82 8.89
CA LEU A 109 -1.95 17.16 7.48
C LEU A 109 -1.33 15.99 6.72
N PHE A 110 -2.16 15.31 5.93
CA PHE A 110 -1.70 14.28 5.01
C PHE A 110 -1.44 14.91 3.64
N HIS A 111 -0.40 14.45 2.95
CA HIS A 111 -0.18 14.79 1.55
C HIS A 111 0.29 13.57 0.76
N VAL A 112 -0.31 13.35 -0.40
CA VAL A 112 0.09 12.31 -1.35
C VAL A 112 1.44 12.65 -1.97
N ILE A 113 2.27 11.63 -2.18
CA ILE A 113 3.62 11.76 -2.74
C ILE A 113 3.81 10.87 -3.97
N SER A 114 4.82 11.20 -4.78
CA SER A 114 5.14 10.52 -6.03
C SER A 114 5.72 9.11 -5.89
N LEU A 115 6.10 8.67 -4.69
CA LEU A 115 6.43 7.28 -4.43
C LEU A 115 5.14 6.47 -4.33
N GLY A 116 5.06 5.33 -5.01
CA GLY A 116 3.90 4.44 -4.92
C GLY A 116 4.15 3.07 -5.56
N ASP A 117 3.17 2.19 -5.37
CA ASP A 117 3.10 0.89 -6.02
C ASP A 117 2.40 1.01 -7.38
N VAL A 118 2.51 0.00 -8.24
CA VAL A 118 1.71 -0.13 -9.46
C VAL A 118 0.86 -1.38 -9.38
N ILE A 119 -0.43 -1.26 -9.68
CA ILE A 119 -1.37 -2.39 -9.59
C ILE A 119 -2.02 -2.61 -10.94
N LYS A 120 -1.89 -3.83 -11.45
CA LYS A 120 -2.55 -4.29 -12.67
C LYS A 120 -3.77 -5.10 -12.29
N PHE A 121 -4.92 -4.75 -12.85
CA PHE A 121 -6.19 -5.44 -12.68
C PHE A 121 -6.66 -5.97 -14.03
N SER A 122 -7.29 -7.13 -14.01
CA SER A 122 -8.02 -7.66 -15.17
C SER A 122 -9.21 -8.47 -14.68
N LEU A 123 -10.28 -8.51 -15.46
CA LEU A 123 -11.44 -9.34 -15.10
C LEU A 123 -11.04 -10.81 -15.08
N SER A 124 -11.39 -11.49 -13.99
CA SER A 124 -11.20 -12.92 -13.87
C SER A 124 -12.31 -13.64 -14.64
N PRO A 125 -11.97 -14.70 -15.40
CA PRO A 125 -13.00 -15.62 -15.91
C PRO A 125 -13.65 -16.42 -14.78
N SER A 126 -13.04 -16.48 -13.59
CA SER A 126 -13.65 -17.06 -12.39
C SER A 126 -14.64 -16.07 -11.77
N LYS A 127 -15.78 -16.58 -11.31
CA LYS A 127 -16.82 -15.82 -10.60
C LYS A 127 -16.89 -16.15 -9.11
N SER A 128 -15.78 -16.64 -8.54
CA SER A 128 -15.76 -17.11 -7.15
C SER A 128 -14.57 -16.64 -6.33
N ILE A 129 -13.45 -16.26 -6.95
CA ILE A 129 -12.25 -15.87 -6.20
C ILE A 129 -11.38 -14.88 -6.98
N ASP A 130 -10.90 -13.86 -6.27
CA ASP A 130 -9.86 -12.96 -6.77
C ASP A 130 -8.49 -13.65 -6.69
N ARG A 131 -7.63 -13.47 -7.70
CA ARG A 131 -6.24 -13.96 -7.64
C ARG A 131 -5.28 -12.80 -7.53
N LEU A 132 -4.62 -12.67 -6.40
CA LEU A 132 -3.60 -11.66 -6.16
C LEU A 132 -2.19 -12.27 -6.25
N SER A 133 -1.31 -11.59 -6.98
CA SER A 133 0.12 -11.87 -7.07
C SER A 133 0.94 -10.61 -6.83
N THR A 134 2.22 -10.75 -6.51
CA THR A 134 3.13 -9.62 -6.30
C THR A 134 4.59 -10.05 -6.54
N ASN A 135 5.46 -9.08 -6.80
CA ASN A 135 6.91 -9.26 -6.95
C ASN A 135 7.68 -9.40 -5.62
N VAL A 136 7.04 -9.13 -4.47
CA VAL A 136 7.70 -9.14 -3.14
C VAL A 136 7.15 -10.25 -2.24
N SER A 137 8.03 -11.01 -1.59
CA SER A 137 7.61 -12.04 -0.62
C SER A 137 7.08 -11.43 0.69
N GLY A 138 6.24 -12.17 1.42
CA GLY A 138 5.74 -11.77 2.73
C GLY A 138 4.53 -10.81 2.72
N VAL A 139 4.08 -10.36 1.55
CA VAL A 139 2.77 -9.69 1.40
C VAL A 139 1.67 -10.76 1.40
N PRO A 140 0.63 -10.67 2.26
CA PRO A 140 -0.49 -11.61 2.22
C PRO A 140 -1.17 -11.60 0.85
N LEU A 141 -1.54 -12.76 0.31
CA LEU A 141 -2.18 -12.86 -1.03
C LEU A 141 -3.65 -13.29 -0.98
N THR A 142 -4.21 -13.37 0.23
CA THR A 142 -5.55 -13.90 0.50
C THR A 142 -6.39 -12.86 1.27
N GLU A 143 -7.34 -13.31 2.08
CA GLU A 143 -8.35 -12.48 2.77
C GLU A 143 -7.77 -11.42 3.71
N ASP A 144 -6.55 -11.60 4.21
CA ASP A 144 -5.87 -10.62 5.06
C ASP A 144 -5.38 -9.39 4.29
N ASN A 145 -5.23 -9.48 2.96
CA ASN A 145 -4.76 -8.38 2.14
C ASN A 145 -5.87 -7.31 1.96
N LEU A 146 -5.50 -6.04 2.16
CA LEU A 146 -6.44 -4.92 2.05
C LEU A 146 -7.04 -4.74 0.64
N ILE A 147 -6.33 -5.14 -0.43
CA ILE A 147 -6.86 -5.19 -1.80
C ILE A 147 -8.04 -6.16 -1.85
N ILE A 148 -7.88 -7.37 -1.31
CA ILE A 148 -8.92 -8.40 -1.32
C ILE A 148 -10.11 -7.96 -0.45
N LYS A 149 -9.86 -7.34 0.70
CA LYS A 149 -10.91 -6.75 1.55
C LYS A 149 -11.69 -5.65 0.84
N ALA A 150 -11.01 -4.77 0.10
CA ALA A 150 -11.62 -3.73 -0.73
C ALA A 150 -12.54 -4.31 -1.81
N LEU A 151 -12.05 -5.28 -2.58
CA LEU A 151 -12.85 -5.91 -3.64
C LEU A 151 -14.08 -6.65 -3.07
N ASN A 152 -13.91 -7.34 -1.93
CA ASN A 152 -15.02 -7.98 -1.22
C ASN A 152 -16.07 -6.95 -0.74
N LEU A 153 -15.63 -5.83 -0.15
CA LEU A 153 -16.54 -4.78 0.30
C LEU A 153 -17.29 -4.15 -0.87
N TYR A 154 -16.59 -3.85 -1.96
CA TYR A 154 -17.20 -3.28 -3.16
C TYR A 154 -18.29 -4.19 -3.73
N ARG A 155 -18.01 -5.51 -3.86
CA ARG A 155 -19.02 -6.50 -4.25
C ARG A 155 -20.22 -6.53 -3.30
N LYS A 156 -19.97 -6.52 -2.00
CA LYS A 156 -21.04 -6.49 -0.98
C LYS A 156 -21.94 -5.27 -1.10
N ARG A 157 -21.38 -4.09 -1.42
CA ARG A 157 -22.10 -2.81 -1.52
C ARG A 157 -22.89 -2.68 -2.81
N THR A 158 -22.35 -3.18 -3.93
CA THR A 158 -22.92 -2.95 -5.27
C THR A 158 -23.66 -4.14 -5.85
N GLY A 159 -23.48 -5.35 -5.29
CA GLY A 159 -24.05 -6.58 -5.83
C GLY A 159 -23.36 -7.09 -7.11
N THR A 160 -22.25 -6.46 -7.53
CA THR A 160 -21.49 -6.93 -8.70
C THR A 160 -20.91 -8.33 -8.46
N ASP A 161 -20.80 -9.12 -9.53
CA ASP A 161 -20.19 -10.45 -9.55
C ASP A 161 -18.79 -10.43 -10.20
N ASN A 162 -18.18 -9.25 -10.31
CA ASN A 162 -16.84 -9.09 -10.87
C ASN A 162 -15.76 -9.55 -9.88
N PHE A 163 -14.91 -10.44 -10.37
CA PHE A 163 -13.67 -10.88 -9.70
C PHE A 163 -12.49 -10.54 -10.59
N PHE A 164 -11.31 -10.48 -10.00
CA PHE A 164 -10.14 -9.92 -10.64
C PHE A 164 -8.93 -10.85 -10.54
N TRP A 165 -8.11 -10.83 -11.60
CA TRP A 165 -6.70 -11.14 -11.47
C TRP A 165 -5.95 -9.84 -11.23
N ILE A 166 -5.19 -9.81 -10.15
CA ILE A 166 -4.45 -8.65 -9.66
C ILE A 166 -2.97 -8.98 -9.61
N HIS A 167 -2.14 -8.09 -10.14
CA HIS A 167 -0.70 -8.09 -9.91
C HIS A 167 -0.28 -6.78 -9.24
N LEU A 168 0.29 -6.88 -8.05
CA LEU A 168 0.86 -5.76 -7.29
C LEU A 168 2.37 -5.71 -7.51
N ASP A 169 2.85 -4.76 -8.30
CA ASP A 169 4.25 -4.38 -8.36
C ASP A 169 4.55 -3.44 -7.18
N LYS A 170 5.06 -4.04 -6.10
CA LYS A 170 5.31 -3.39 -4.83
C LYS A 170 6.71 -2.77 -4.81
N LYS A 171 6.75 -1.45 -4.68
CA LYS A 171 7.96 -0.64 -4.50
C LYS A 171 8.02 -0.05 -3.09
N VAL A 172 6.86 0.22 -2.50
CA VAL A 172 6.74 0.83 -1.18
C VAL A 172 7.05 -0.22 -0.11
N PRO A 173 8.05 0.01 0.76
CA PRO A 173 8.38 -0.95 1.81
C PRO A 173 7.23 -1.14 2.80
N THR A 174 6.97 -2.38 3.19
CA THR A 174 5.99 -2.70 4.24
C THR A 174 6.40 -2.06 5.58
N GLY A 175 5.41 -1.57 6.35
CA GLY A 175 5.67 -0.95 7.66
C GLY A 175 6.50 0.34 7.59
N ALA A 176 6.38 1.11 6.51
CA ALA A 176 7.09 2.37 6.31
C ALA A 176 6.41 3.60 6.95
N GLY A 177 5.15 3.50 7.37
CA GLY A 177 4.39 4.68 7.84
C GLY A 177 3.94 5.60 6.69
N LEU A 178 3.96 5.09 5.46
CA LEU A 178 3.63 5.82 4.22
C LEU A 178 2.26 5.47 3.63
N GLY A 179 1.46 4.66 4.33
CA GLY A 179 0.10 4.31 3.89
C GLY A 179 -0.01 3.43 2.64
N GLY A 180 1.07 2.77 2.19
CA GLY A 180 1.08 2.00 0.94
C GLY A 180 -0.01 0.93 0.84
N GLY A 181 -0.22 0.12 1.88
CA GLY A 181 -1.30 -0.88 1.89
C GLY A 181 -2.70 -0.26 1.83
N SER A 182 -2.89 0.87 2.51
CA SER A 182 -4.15 1.63 2.48
C SER A 182 -4.42 2.20 1.08
N SER A 183 -3.39 2.75 0.43
CA SER A 183 -3.46 3.20 -0.96
C SER A 183 -3.80 2.07 -1.91
N ASN A 184 -3.22 0.88 -1.72
CA ASN A 184 -3.51 -0.27 -2.57
C ASN A 184 -5.00 -0.65 -2.48
N ALA A 185 -5.59 -0.56 -1.30
CA ALA A 185 -7.00 -0.81 -1.07
C ALA A 185 -7.92 0.24 -1.72
N ALA A 186 -7.59 1.53 -1.59
CA ALA A 186 -8.33 2.61 -2.26
C ALA A 186 -8.26 2.45 -3.79
N THR A 187 -7.07 2.13 -4.31
CA THR A 187 -6.84 1.87 -5.73
C THR A 187 -7.67 0.68 -6.23
N ALA A 188 -7.84 -0.36 -5.40
CA ALA A 188 -8.67 -1.52 -5.73
C ALA A 188 -10.17 -1.19 -5.74
N LEU A 189 -10.66 -0.38 -4.80
CA LEU A 189 -12.04 0.14 -4.82
C LEU A 189 -12.29 0.97 -6.09
N TRP A 190 -11.35 1.86 -6.42
CA TRP A 190 -11.42 2.66 -7.64
C TRP A 190 -11.47 1.77 -8.89
N ALA A 191 -10.54 0.82 -9.02
CA ALA A 191 -10.50 -0.11 -10.16
C ALA A 191 -11.81 -0.89 -10.30
N ALA A 192 -12.32 -1.48 -9.21
CA ALA A 192 -13.57 -2.25 -9.23
C ALA A 192 -14.76 -1.39 -9.68
N ASN A 193 -14.79 -0.11 -9.28
CA ASN A 193 -15.79 0.84 -9.74
C ASN A 193 -15.69 1.11 -11.25
N GLN A 194 -14.48 1.33 -11.76
CA GLN A 194 -14.25 1.52 -13.20
C GLN A 194 -14.71 0.31 -14.04
N PHE A 195 -14.35 -0.91 -13.63
CA PHE A 195 -14.79 -2.14 -14.30
C PHE A 195 -16.30 -2.40 -14.21
N SER A 196 -16.99 -1.74 -13.29
CA SER A 196 -18.45 -1.90 -13.12
C SER A 196 -19.24 -0.75 -13.76
N GLY A 197 -18.59 0.16 -14.50
CA GLY A 197 -19.25 1.31 -15.11
C GLY A 197 -19.61 2.42 -14.11
N CYS A 198 -18.78 2.60 -13.07
CA CYS A 198 -18.91 3.65 -12.07
C CYS A 198 -20.25 3.61 -11.30
N LEU A 199 -20.64 2.42 -10.81
CA LEU A 199 -21.88 2.23 -10.04
C LEU A 199 -21.94 3.04 -8.75
N ALA A 200 -20.77 3.31 -8.15
CA ALA A 200 -20.64 4.11 -6.94
C ALA A 200 -20.03 5.48 -7.26
N THR A 201 -20.49 6.50 -6.55
CA THR A 201 -19.84 7.81 -6.52
C THR A 201 -18.52 7.73 -5.75
N GLU A 202 -17.62 8.69 -6.00
CA GLU A 202 -16.34 8.75 -5.29
C GLU A 202 -16.52 8.94 -3.77
N ASN A 203 -17.53 9.73 -3.37
CA ASN A 203 -17.88 9.92 -1.96
C ASN A 203 -18.31 8.61 -1.29
N GLU A 204 -19.09 7.77 -1.98
CA GLU A 204 -19.47 6.45 -1.47
C GLU A 204 -18.24 5.54 -1.33
N LEU A 205 -17.34 5.53 -2.31
CA LEU A 205 -16.10 4.77 -2.21
C LEU A 205 -15.25 5.23 -1.03
N GLN A 206 -15.13 6.54 -0.83
CA GLN A 206 -14.43 7.14 0.30
C GLN A 206 -15.05 6.72 1.63
N GLU A 207 -16.37 6.82 1.76
CA GLU A 207 -17.11 6.41 2.96
C GLU A 207 -16.90 4.92 3.28
N TRP A 208 -17.14 4.02 2.31
CA TRP A 208 -17.01 2.58 2.52
C TRP A 208 -15.58 2.18 2.90
N SER A 209 -14.59 2.87 2.34
CA SER A 209 -13.19 2.56 2.59
C SER A 209 -12.77 2.71 4.06
N SER A 210 -13.47 3.55 4.83
CA SER A 210 -13.25 3.73 6.27
C SER A 210 -13.52 2.47 7.11
N GLU A 211 -14.34 1.53 6.60
CA GLU A 211 -14.60 0.24 7.25
C GLU A 211 -13.38 -0.68 7.23
N ILE A 212 -12.48 -0.48 6.27
CA ILE A 212 -11.31 -1.33 6.06
C ILE A 212 -10.09 -0.75 6.77
N GLY A 213 -9.93 0.58 6.77
CA GLY A 213 -8.80 1.23 7.43
C GLY A 213 -8.88 2.75 7.40
N SER A 214 -8.44 3.39 8.50
CA SER A 214 -8.58 4.83 8.71
C SER A 214 -7.81 5.71 7.72
N ASP A 215 -6.70 5.22 7.17
CA ASP A 215 -5.90 5.96 6.18
C ASP A 215 -6.46 5.81 4.74
N ILE A 216 -7.39 4.89 4.48
CA ILE A 216 -7.87 4.59 3.11
C ILE A 216 -8.71 5.74 2.52
N PRO A 217 -9.66 6.36 3.27
CA PRO A 217 -10.45 7.48 2.77
C PRO A 217 -9.59 8.64 2.26
N PHE A 218 -8.41 8.86 2.83
CA PHE A 218 -7.50 9.93 2.41
C PHE A 218 -7.06 9.78 0.95
N PHE A 219 -6.91 8.57 0.42
CA PHE A 219 -6.51 8.38 -0.98
C PHE A 219 -7.61 8.73 -1.98
N PHE A 220 -8.82 9.05 -1.50
CA PHE A 220 -9.87 9.70 -2.29
C PHE A 220 -9.85 11.24 -2.17
N SER A 221 -8.85 11.84 -1.51
CA SER A 221 -8.61 13.29 -1.54
C SER A 221 -8.09 13.76 -2.90
N HIS A 222 -7.95 15.08 -3.06
CA HIS A 222 -7.30 15.72 -4.21
C HIS A 222 -5.77 15.87 -4.08
N GLY A 223 -5.19 15.38 -2.98
CA GLY A 223 -3.72 15.32 -2.78
C GLY A 223 -3.30 15.76 -1.39
N ALA A 224 -3.87 16.86 -0.89
CA ALA A 224 -3.64 17.38 0.45
C ALA A 224 -4.95 17.42 1.24
N ALA A 225 -4.93 16.92 2.46
CA ALA A 225 -6.10 16.94 3.32
C ALA A 225 -5.74 17.09 4.80
N TYR A 226 -6.60 17.80 5.52
CA TYR A 226 -6.61 17.82 6.97
C TYR A 226 -7.48 16.65 7.46
N CYS A 227 -6.85 15.68 8.09
CA CYS A 227 -7.49 14.45 8.53
C CYS A 227 -7.68 14.45 10.05
N THR A 228 -8.88 14.09 10.50
CA THR A 228 -9.26 14.01 11.93
C THR A 228 -9.93 12.67 12.28
N GLY A 229 -10.37 12.50 13.53
CA GLY A 229 -10.86 11.22 14.05
C GLY A 229 -9.67 10.26 14.24
N ARG A 230 -9.73 9.06 13.71
CA ARG A 230 -8.59 8.14 13.58
C ARG A 230 -7.79 8.39 12.28
N GLY A 231 -8.14 9.42 11.51
CA GLY A 231 -7.63 9.73 10.17
C GLY A 231 -8.66 9.55 9.06
N GLU A 232 -9.83 8.99 9.35
CA GLU A 232 -10.90 8.68 8.40
C GLU A 232 -11.78 9.88 8.04
N ILE A 233 -11.81 10.93 8.88
CA ILE A 233 -12.54 12.15 8.59
C ILE A 233 -11.62 13.05 7.78
N VAL A 234 -11.82 13.04 6.46
CA VAL A 234 -10.96 13.72 5.48
C VAL A 234 -11.60 15.04 5.07
N GLN A 235 -10.88 16.15 5.30
CA GLN A 235 -11.22 17.45 4.75
C GLN A 235 -10.16 17.85 3.73
N ASP A 236 -10.53 17.87 2.45
CA ASP A 236 -9.66 18.37 1.40
C ASP A 236 -9.25 19.82 1.67
N ILE A 237 -7.99 20.13 1.39
CA ILE A 237 -7.46 21.47 1.45
C ILE A 237 -6.69 21.79 0.16
N PRO A 238 -6.61 23.07 -0.25
CA PRO A 238 -5.71 23.47 -1.31
C PRO A 238 -4.27 23.06 -0.98
N SER A 239 -3.48 22.77 -2.01
CA SER A 239 -2.05 22.49 -1.81
C SER A 239 -1.37 23.68 -1.15
N LEU A 240 -1.01 23.53 0.13
CA LEU A 240 -0.34 24.58 0.90
C LEU A 240 1.16 24.67 0.56
N VAL A 241 1.66 23.75 -0.27
CA VAL A 241 3.08 23.58 -0.57
C VAL A 241 3.27 23.43 -2.07
N PRO A 242 4.35 23.99 -2.65
CA PRO A 242 4.69 23.77 -4.05
C PRO A 242 4.88 22.28 -4.35
N LEU A 243 4.27 21.80 -5.45
CA LEU A 243 4.35 20.39 -5.86
C LEU A 243 5.74 19.98 -6.33
N ASP A 244 6.56 20.93 -6.76
CA ASP A 244 7.95 20.75 -7.16
C ASP A 244 8.93 20.75 -5.98
N LYS A 245 8.44 20.87 -4.73
CA LYS A 245 9.28 20.81 -3.54
C LYS A 245 9.79 19.37 -3.32
N PRO A 246 11.11 19.13 -3.46
CA PRO A 246 11.64 17.79 -3.39
C PRO A 246 11.75 17.29 -1.96
N MET A 247 11.65 15.97 -1.80
CA MET A 247 11.96 15.30 -0.54
C MET A 247 12.69 13.99 -0.79
N VAL A 248 13.41 13.54 0.24
CA VAL A 248 14.03 12.23 0.33
C VAL A 248 13.36 11.42 1.42
N LEU A 249 13.02 10.18 1.11
CA LEU A 249 12.46 9.19 2.02
C LEU A 249 13.56 8.20 2.38
N ILE A 250 13.84 8.06 3.68
CA ILE A 250 14.92 7.22 4.20
C ILE A 250 14.30 6.26 5.21
N LYS A 251 14.24 4.97 4.88
CA LYS A 251 13.60 3.94 5.70
C LYS A 251 14.60 2.83 6.04
N PRO A 252 14.95 2.64 7.32
CA PRO A 252 15.79 1.52 7.72
C PRO A 252 15.04 0.18 7.52
N PRO A 253 15.75 -0.95 7.43
CA PRO A 253 15.13 -2.26 7.19
C PRO A 253 14.18 -2.66 8.32
N GLN A 254 14.41 -2.19 9.54
CA GLN A 254 13.52 -2.46 10.67
C GLN A 254 12.20 -1.68 10.52
N ALA A 255 11.07 -2.39 10.63
CA ALA A 255 9.76 -1.79 10.77
C ALA A 255 9.50 -1.37 12.22
N CYS A 256 8.74 -0.28 12.41
CA CYS A 256 8.22 0.07 13.73
C CYS A 256 6.76 -0.42 13.82
N SER A 257 6.47 -1.34 14.75
CA SER A 257 5.11 -1.85 14.93
C SER A 257 4.20 -0.72 15.44
N THR A 258 3.20 -0.32 14.65
CA THR A 258 2.21 0.70 15.02
C THR A 258 1.59 0.40 16.38
N ALA A 259 1.24 -0.86 16.66
CA ALA A 259 0.68 -1.27 17.95
C ALA A 259 1.65 -1.04 19.12
N GLU A 260 2.94 -1.34 18.95
CA GLU A 260 3.94 -1.14 20.00
C GLU A 260 4.28 0.33 20.23
N VAL A 261 4.18 1.17 19.19
CA VAL A 261 4.30 2.63 19.29
C VAL A 261 3.14 3.20 20.10
N TYR A 262 1.90 2.86 19.73
CA TYR A 262 0.71 3.31 20.47
C TYR A 262 0.67 2.78 21.91
N LYS A 263 1.23 1.60 22.18
CA LYS A 263 1.33 1.05 23.54
C LYS A 263 2.25 1.86 24.46
N ARG A 264 3.29 2.50 23.91
CA ARG A 264 4.23 3.36 24.66
C ARG A 264 3.83 4.83 24.67
N PHE A 265 2.89 5.20 23.81
CA PHE A 265 2.38 6.56 23.69
C PHE A 265 1.77 7.07 25.00
N GLN A 266 2.08 8.32 25.34
CA GLN A 266 1.66 9.00 26.55
C GLN A 266 1.16 10.40 26.17
N LEU A 267 -0.15 10.62 26.32
CA LEU A 267 -0.84 11.83 25.84
C LEU A 267 -0.32 13.12 26.50
N ASP A 268 0.04 13.04 27.79
CA ASP A 268 0.60 14.12 28.61
C ASP A 268 2.00 14.58 28.17
N LYS A 269 2.68 13.78 27.36
CA LYS A 269 4.02 14.07 26.83
C LYS A 269 4.01 14.62 25.40
N THR A 270 2.83 14.83 24.82
CA THR A 270 2.69 15.35 23.47
C THR A 270 2.93 16.86 23.41
N SER A 271 3.20 17.36 22.20
CA SER A 271 3.35 18.81 21.98
C SER A 271 2.06 19.56 22.39
N GLN A 272 2.14 20.84 22.72
CA GLN A 272 0.94 21.65 22.99
C GLN A 272 0.52 22.49 21.77
N ALA A 273 1.16 22.26 20.61
CA ALA A 273 0.83 22.97 19.39
C ALA A 273 -0.58 22.61 18.88
N ASP A 274 -1.41 23.62 18.69
CA ASP A 274 -2.73 23.48 18.09
C ASP A 274 -2.60 23.12 16.59
N PRO A 275 -3.22 22.01 16.12
CA PRO A 275 -3.18 21.59 14.73
C PRO A 275 -3.62 22.66 13.71
N LEU A 276 -4.62 23.49 14.05
CA LEU A 276 -5.10 24.53 13.13
C LEU A 276 -4.08 25.66 13.00
N THR A 277 -3.43 26.03 14.11
CA THR A 277 -2.29 26.95 14.10
C THR A 277 -1.11 26.42 13.26
N LEU A 278 -0.83 25.11 13.32
CA LEU A 278 0.20 24.49 12.46
C LEU A 278 -0.16 24.62 10.98
N LEU A 279 -1.42 24.36 10.62
CA LEU A 279 -1.92 24.48 9.26
C LEU A 279 -1.81 25.93 8.73
N GLU A 280 -2.19 26.90 9.55
CA GLU A 280 -2.08 28.33 9.24
C GLU A 280 -0.61 28.75 9.00
N LYS A 281 0.31 28.26 9.83
CA LYS A 281 1.76 28.50 9.65
C LYS A 281 2.28 27.91 8.34
N ILE A 282 1.90 26.67 8.02
CA ILE A 282 2.29 26.02 6.75
C ILE A 282 1.77 26.83 5.56
N SER A 283 0.51 27.26 5.61
CA SER A 283 -0.08 28.07 4.55
C SER A 283 0.61 29.42 4.34
N ARG A 284 1.15 30.03 5.39
CA ARG A 284 1.80 31.36 5.32
C ARG A 284 3.29 31.29 4.99
N ASN A 285 3.99 30.34 5.59
CA ASN A 285 5.46 30.32 5.62
C ASN A 285 6.04 29.08 4.92
N GLY A 286 5.19 28.16 4.44
CA GLY A 286 5.60 26.86 3.94
C GLY A 286 5.99 25.86 5.03
N ILE A 287 6.50 24.71 4.61
CA ILE A 287 6.99 23.68 5.53
C ILE A 287 8.35 24.09 6.12
N SER A 288 8.43 24.02 7.45
CA SER A 288 9.62 24.23 8.29
C SER A 288 9.68 23.21 9.44
N GLN A 289 10.83 23.09 10.10
CA GLN A 289 11.00 22.13 11.19
C GLN A 289 10.02 22.31 12.36
N ASP A 290 9.58 23.54 12.66
CA ASP A 290 8.67 23.82 13.80
C ASP A 290 7.21 23.41 13.54
N VAL A 291 6.83 23.22 12.28
CA VAL A 291 5.49 22.74 11.91
C VAL A 291 5.46 21.22 11.70
N CYS A 292 6.59 20.60 11.40
CA CYS A 292 6.70 19.16 11.22
C CYS A 292 6.77 18.39 12.55
N ILE A 293 5.64 18.36 13.25
CA ILE A 293 5.46 17.69 14.54
C ILE A 293 4.79 16.34 14.33
N ASN A 294 5.36 15.27 14.88
CA ASN A 294 4.71 13.97 14.94
C ASN A 294 4.76 13.43 16.37
N ASP A 295 3.61 13.38 17.04
CA ASP A 295 3.48 12.90 18.43
C ASP A 295 3.83 11.42 18.61
N LEU A 296 3.91 10.65 17.51
CA LEU A 296 4.35 9.25 17.53
C LEU A 296 5.87 9.10 17.44
N GLU A 297 6.63 10.17 17.19
CA GLU A 297 8.09 10.11 17.18
C GLU A 297 8.70 9.69 18.52
N PRO A 298 8.39 10.34 19.66
CA PRO A 298 8.95 9.93 20.94
C PRO A 298 8.74 8.44 21.26
N PRO A 299 7.51 7.88 21.20
CA PRO A 299 7.34 6.45 21.45
C PRO A 299 7.97 5.57 20.36
N ALA A 300 8.00 5.97 19.09
CA ALA A 300 8.70 5.21 18.05
C ALA A 300 10.21 5.15 18.30
N PHE A 301 10.80 6.21 18.84
CA PHE A 301 12.21 6.25 19.25
C PHE A 301 12.51 5.42 20.50
N GLU A 302 11.52 5.19 21.36
CA GLU A 302 11.65 4.21 22.46
C GLU A 302 11.58 2.77 21.93
N VAL A 303 10.73 2.49 20.95
CA VAL A 303 10.66 1.17 20.30
C VAL A 303 11.92 0.88 19.48
N LEU A 304 12.40 1.86 18.72
CA LEU A 304 13.53 1.73 17.82
C LEU A 304 14.54 2.87 18.02
N PRO A 305 15.44 2.79 19.03
CA PRO A 305 16.39 3.87 19.32
C PRO A 305 17.35 4.19 18.17
N SER A 306 17.64 3.24 17.28
CA SER A 306 18.42 3.49 16.06
C SER A 306 17.74 4.48 15.12
N LEU A 307 16.40 4.50 15.07
CA LEU A 307 15.64 5.44 14.25
C LEU A 307 15.83 6.89 14.72
N LYS A 308 15.90 7.10 16.05
CA LYS A 308 16.21 8.42 16.63
C LYS A 308 17.60 8.90 16.20
N ARG A 309 18.60 8.01 16.30
CA ARG A 309 19.97 8.32 15.87
C ARG A 309 20.01 8.65 14.39
N LEU A 310 19.36 7.85 13.55
CA LEU A 310 19.25 8.10 12.12
C LEU A 310 18.65 9.48 11.83
N LYS A 311 17.48 9.81 12.41
CA LYS A 311 16.85 11.14 12.26
C LYS A 311 17.81 12.27 12.65
N GLN A 312 18.47 12.15 13.80
CA GLN A 312 19.39 13.18 14.30
C GLN A 312 20.59 13.36 13.37
N ARG A 313 21.13 12.27 12.81
CA ARG A 313 22.23 12.32 11.84
C ARG A 313 21.81 12.94 10.53
N ILE A 314 20.64 12.57 9.99
CA ILE A 314 20.07 13.19 8.78
C ILE A 314 19.90 14.70 8.98
N ALA A 315 19.29 15.11 10.10
CA ALA A 315 19.10 16.52 10.43
C ALA A 315 20.43 17.27 10.59
N ALA A 316 21.45 16.64 11.17
CA ALA A 316 22.76 17.26 11.36
C ALA A 316 23.54 17.41 10.04
N ALA A 317 23.53 16.39 9.19
CA ALA A 317 24.21 16.42 7.90
C ALA A 317 23.48 17.32 6.88
N GLY A 318 22.15 17.41 6.98
CA GLY A 318 21.29 18.17 6.07
C GLY A 318 20.94 19.60 6.51
N ARG A 319 21.64 20.19 7.50
CA ARG A 319 21.30 21.52 8.12
C ARG A 319 21.16 22.72 7.16
N ARG A 320 21.46 22.56 5.87
CA ARG A 320 21.29 23.57 4.81
C ARG A 320 20.61 23.05 3.55
N GLN A 321 20.23 21.77 3.55
CA GLN A 321 19.62 21.08 2.42
C GLN A 321 18.14 20.79 2.70
N TYR A 322 17.79 20.56 3.97
CA TYR A 322 16.43 20.28 4.37
C TYR A 322 15.82 21.45 5.15
N ASP A 323 14.60 21.81 4.79
CA ASP A 323 13.74 22.73 5.55
C ASP A 323 13.19 22.07 6.82
N ALA A 324 12.98 20.74 6.76
CA ALA A 324 12.56 19.92 7.88
C ALA A 324 13.01 18.46 7.73
N VAL A 325 13.24 17.81 8.87
CA VAL A 325 13.44 16.36 8.98
C VAL A 325 12.47 15.80 10.00
N PHE A 326 11.61 14.87 9.59
CA PHE A 326 10.54 14.32 10.42
C PHE A 326 10.20 12.87 10.05
N MET A 327 9.55 12.15 10.94
CA MET A 327 9.05 10.79 10.70
C MET A 327 7.62 10.84 10.16
N SER A 328 7.29 10.01 9.17
CA SER A 328 5.90 9.85 8.71
C SER A 328 5.17 8.72 9.44
N GLY A 329 3.88 8.92 9.75
CA GLY A 329 3.03 7.94 10.44
C GLY A 329 3.61 7.48 11.78
N SER A 330 3.52 6.19 12.07
CA SER A 330 4.20 5.56 13.21
C SER A 330 5.63 5.10 12.87
N GLY A 331 6.21 5.60 11.77
CA GLY A 331 7.49 5.16 11.24
C GLY A 331 7.43 3.86 10.42
N SER A 332 8.57 3.36 9.94
CA SER A 332 9.94 3.81 10.23
C SER A 332 10.57 4.79 9.24
N THR A 333 9.82 5.34 8.26
CA THR A 333 10.40 6.30 7.30
C THR A 333 10.68 7.66 7.94
N ILE A 334 11.90 8.14 7.77
CA ILE A 334 12.30 9.54 7.97
C ILE A 334 12.22 10.27 6.63
N VAL A 335 11.64 11.45 6.64
CA VAL A 335 11.47 12.36 5.50
C VAL A 335 12.40 13.55 5.71
N GLY A 336 13.26 13.83 4.73
CA GLY A 336 13.97 15.11 4.61
C GLY A 336 13.34 15.91 3.48
N ILE A 337 12.75 17.07 3.76
CA ILE A 337 12.10 17.92 2.75
C ILE A 337 12.97 19.12 2.42
N GLY A 338 13.06 19.51 1.15
CA GLY A 338 13.85 20.65 0.65
C GLY A 338 14.96 20.23 -0.33
N SER A 339 15.40 18.98 -0.25
CA SER A 339 16.38 18.38 -1.18
C SER A 339 16.02 16.91 -1.44
N PRO A 340 16.21 16.41 -2.67
CA PRO A 340 16.05 15.00 -2.99
C PRO A 340 17.26 14.15 -2.55
N ASP A 341 18.41 14.79 -2.31
CA ASP A 341 19.67 14.09 -2.06
C ASP A 341 19.72 13.54 -0.63
N PRO A 342 19.95 12.22 -0.43
CA PRO A 342 20.26 11.68 0.89
C PRO A 342 21.63 12.19 1.39
N PRO A 343 21.86 12.30 2.71
CA PRO A 343 23.18 12.69 3.22
C PRO A 343 24.25 11.63 2.93
N GLN A 344 25.47 12.08 2.62
CA GLN A 344 26.58 11.20 2.15
C GLN A 344 26.88 10.01 3.08
N PHE A 345 26.77 10.19 4.40
CA PHE A 345 27.06 9.11 5.36
C PHE A 345 26.18 7.85 5.17
N ILE A 346 25.01 7.98 4.52
CA ILE A 346 24.16 6.82 4.22
C ILE A 346 24.82 5.88 3.21
N TYR A 347 25.64 6.42 2.30
CA TYR A 347 26.38 5.64 1.31
C TYR A 347 27.72 5.13 1.85
N ASP A 348 28.36 5.92 2.71
CA ASP A 348 29.73 5.65 3.16
C ASP A 348 29.82 4.61 4.29
N GLU A 349 28.74 4.41 5.04
CA GLU A 349 28.76 3.59 6.25
C GLU A 349 27.97 2.29 6.12
N ASP A 350 28.63 1.18 6.45
CA ASP A 350 28.06 -0.17 6.37
C ASP A 350 26.75 -0.35 7.17
N GLU A 351 26.55 0.47 8.22
CA GLU A 351 25.30 0.46 9.02
C GLU A 351 24.06 0.76 8.18
N TYR A 352 24.19 1.48 7.05
CA TYR A 352 23.07 1.95 6.25
C TYR A 352 22.96 1.33 4.84
N GLN A 353 23.74 0.29 4.53
CA GLN A 353 23.73 -0.36 3.20
C GLN A 353 22.36 -0.87 2.77
N ASP A 354 21.55 -1.37 3.71
CA ASP A 354 20.22 -1.93 3.46
C ASP A 354 19.08 -0.90 3.66
N VAL A 355 19.41 0.38 3.77
CA VAL A 355 18.40 1.43 3.92
C VAL A 355 17.70 1.66 2.59
N PHE A 356 16.37 1.61 2.61
CA PHE A 356 15.58 2.02 1.48
C PHE A 356 15.61 3.55 1.35
N MET A 357 15.94 4.03 0.15
CA MET A 357 15.92 5.44 -0.21
C MET A 357 15.03 5.66 -1.42
N SER A 358 14.24 6.72 -1.39
CA SER A 358 13.48 7.17 -2.56
C SER A 358 13.35 8.68 -2.54
N GLU A 359 13.61 9.30 -3.69
CA GLU A 359 13.17 10.66 -3.95
C GLU A 359 11.64 10.67 -4.09
N ALA A 360 11.02 11.76 -3.67
CA ALA A 360 9.61 12.00 -3.90
C ALA A 360 9.31 13.50 -4.02
N ASN A 361 8.15 13.79 -4.59
CA ASN A 361 7.53 15.10 -4.66
C ASN A 361 6.08 14.99 -4.20
N PHE A 362 5.49 16.10 -3.79
CA PHE A 362 4.05 16.16 -3.56
C PHE A 362 3.29 16.01 -4.89
N ILE A 363 2.18 15.27 -4.86
CA ILE A 363 1.31 15.12 -6.03
C ILE A 363 -0.15 15.32 -5.65
N ASN A 364 -0.91 15.82 -6.62
CA ASN A 364 -2.35 15.99 -6.55
C ASN A 364 -3.01 15.18 -7.66
N ARG A 365 -4.34 15.14 -7.64
CA ARG A 365 -5.14 14.65 -8.76
C ARG A 365 -6.34 15.53 -8.99
N GLU A 366 -6.84 15.52 -10.21
CA GLU A 366 -8.09 16.16 -10.58
C GLU A 366 -9.29 15.33 -10.12
N ALA A 367 -10.43 15.98 -9.94
CA ALA A 367 -11.70 15.32 -9.64
C ALA A 367 -12.03 14.29 -10.73
N ASN A 368 -12.56 13.13 -10.32
CA ASN A 368 -12.90 12.00 -11.21
C ASN A 368 -11.72 11.36 -11.95
N GLN A 369 -10.48 11.72 -11.64
CA GLN A 369 -9.29 11.02 -12.11
C GLN A 369 -8.63 10.27 -10.96
N TRP A 370 -7.85 9.24 -11.29
CA TRP A 370 -6.96 8.62 -10.30
C TRP A 370 -5.57 9.24 -10.36
N TYR A 371 -4.81 9.10 -9.28
CA TYR A 371 -3.42 9.56 -9.25
C TYR A 371 -2.59 8.93 -10.37
N GLN A 372 -1.75 9.73 -11.00
CA GLN A 372 -0.85 9.30 -12.05
C GLN A 372 0.58 9.22 -11.53
N GLN A 373 1.36 8.28 -12.04
CA GLN A 373 2.77 8.18 -11.71
C GLN A 373 3.53 9.34 -12.38
N PRO A 374 4.33 10.12 -11.65
CA PRO A 374 5.10 11.19 -12.28
C PRO A 374 6.07 10.65 -13.32
N GLY A 375 6.10 11.29 -14.50
CA GLY A 375 6.93 10.89 -15.62
C GLY A 375 6.35 9.77 -16.51
N SER A 376 5.21 9.17 -16.17
CA SER A 376 4.49 8.32 -17.13
C SER A 376 3.67 9.21 -18.07
N SER A 377 4.19 9.47 -19.27
CA SER A 377 3.36 9.98 -20.37
C SER A 377 2.41 8.87 -20.82
N SER A 378 1.29 8.68 -20.14
CA SER A 378 0.17 7.96 -20.71
C SER A 378 -0.61 8.94 -21.58
N THR A 379 -0.52 8.76 -22.90
CA THR A 379 -1.51 9.29 -23.85
C THR A 379 -2.90 8.85 -23.41
N ILE A 380 -3.57 9.69 -22.63
CA ILE A 380 -5.02 9.69 -22.54
C ILE A 380 -5.48 10.46 -23.77
N CYS A 381 -6.01 9.74 -24.76
CA CYS A 381 -6.71 10.35 -25.86
C CYS A 381 -7.88 11.17 -25.29
N ASP A 382 -7.87 12.47 -25.59
CA ASP A 382 -9.04 13.34 -25.48
C ASP A 382 -10.21 12.71 -26.25
N SER A 383 -11.24 12.26 -25.53
CA SER A 383 -12.67 12.53 -25.80
C SER A 383 -13.56 11.68 -24.87
N PRO A 384 -14.52 12.28 -24.15
CA PRO A 384 -15.59 11.52 -23.54
C PRO A 384 -16.56 11.01 -24.63
N PRO A 385 -17.11 9.80 -24.53
CA PRO A 385 -18.25 9.42 -25.35
C PRO A 385 -19.46 10.27 -24.93
N GLU A 386 -19.96 11.10 -25.84
CA GLU A 386 -21.28 11.72 -25.72
C GLU A 386 -22.35 10.61 -25.65
N PHE A 387 -22.78 10.24 -24.45
CA PHE A 387 -24.06 9.59 -24.27
C PHE A 387 -25.11 10.69 -24.07
N ALA A 388 -25.75 11.08 -25.17
CA ALA A 388 -26.94 11.91 -25.15
C ALA A 388 -28.03 11.19 -24.35
N CYS A 389 -28.37 11.76 -23.19
CA CYS A 389 -29.56 11.42 -22.44
C CYS A 389 -30.75 12.07 -23.18
N SER A 390 -31.40 11.31 -24.05
CA SER A 390 -32.67 11.70 -24.65
C SER A 390 -33.74 11.65 -23.57
N ILE A 391 -34.25 12.80 -23.19
CA ILE A 391 -35.47 12.96 -22.40
C ILE A 391 -36.65 12.74 -23.36
N GLU A 392 -37.48 11.73 -23.08
CA GLU A 392 -38.92 11.76 -23.36
C GLU A 392 -39.68 11.56 -22.05
#